data_AF-A0A238XB87-F1
#
_entry.id   AF-A0A238XB87-F1
#
_cell.length_a   1.000
_cell.length_b   1.000
_cell.length_c   1.000
_cell.angle_alpha   90.00
_cell.angle_beta   90.00
_cell.angle_gamma   90.00
#
_symmetry.space_group_name_H-M   'P 1'
#
loop_
_entity.id
_entity.type
_entity.pdbx_description
1 polymer ?
#
loop_
_entity_poly.entity_id
_entity_poly.type
_entity_poly.pdbx_seq_one_letter_code
_entity_poly.pdbx_strand_id
1 'polypeptide(L)'
;MIAKFKFSSAIKSSKDILFLIKNFNTEGELFGNGDRNKIKLFDLNGKIINIKSFKIPNIINKVAYKYFRKSKARRSFEYATILLEKRIGTPEPIAFLENFNIIGLKDSYYASEHLVTELTYRELVEIPDYPDHDTILRQFTKFTFDLHEKGVEFLDHSPGNTLIKKVAKNQYEFFLVDLNRMNFHDVMSFEQRMNNFSRLTPQKGMIAIMSNEYSKFYTAKTEAEIFEKMWQATSDFQEEFARKKRLKKKLKFWKKS
;
A
#
# COMPACT_ATOMS: atom_id res chain seq x y z
N MET A 1 -6.10 -28.01 13.50
CA MET A 1 -6.03 -26.67 12.86
C MET A 1 -5.31 -25.76 13.84
N ILE A 2 -4.35 -24.96 13.39
CA ILE A 2 -3.62 -24.03 14.28
C ILE A 2 -3.99 -22.61 13.86
N ALA A 3 -4.43 -21.79 14.82
CA ALA A 3 -4.69 -20.38 14.61
C ALA A 3 -3.58 -19.54 15.26
N LYS A 4 -3.06 -18.54 14.54
CA LYS A 4 -2.17 -17.51 15.08
C LYS A 4 -2.87 -16.16 14.97
N PHE A 5 -2.88 -15.39 16.05
CA PHE A 5 -3.47 -14.06 16.05
C PHE A 5 -2.69 -13.10 16.95
N LYS A 6 -2.80 -11.81 16.65
CA LYS A 6 -2.35 -10.72 17.51
C LYS A 6 -3.33 -9.57 17.37
N PHE A 7 -3.62 -8.91 18.49
CA PHE A 7 -4.39 -7.68 18.55
C PHE A 7 -3.46 -6.50 18.86
N SER A 8 -3.81 -5.31 18.40
CA SER A 8 -3.22 -4.07 18.87
C SER A 8 -3.53 -3.88 20.35
N SER A 9 -2.58 -3.31 21.10
CA SER A 9 -2.76 -2.95 22.51
C SER A 9 -3.86 -1.91 22.73
N ALA A 10 -4.24 -1.16 21.69
CA ALA A 10 -5.28 -0.15 21.75
C ALA A 10 -6.71 -0.72 21.82
N ILE A 11 -6.91 -2.03 21.57
CA ILE A 11 -8.24 -2.64 21.48
C ILE A 11 -8.71 -3.12 22.86
N LYS A 12 -9.87 -2.62 23.30
CA LYS A 12 -10.51 -3.05 24.56
C LYS A 12 -11.25 -4.40 24.46
N SER A 13 -11.73 -4.77 23.27
CA SER A 13 -12.52 -6.00 23.06
C SER A 13 -11.96 -6.87 21.92
N SER A 14 -10.99 -7.72 22.25
CA SER A 14 -10.41 -8.68 21.31
C SER A 14 -11.38 -9.78 20.88
N LYS A 15 -12.40 -10.07 21.69
CA LYS A 15 -13.43 -11.08 21.40
C LYS A 15 -14.31 -10.65 20.21
N ASP A 16 -14.73 -9.39 20.18
CA ASP A 16 -15.62 -8.89 19.12
C ASP A 16 -14.90 -8.88 17.77
N ILE A 17 -13.65 -8.42 17.73
CA ILE A 17 -12.82 -8.47 16.52
C ILE A 17 -12.67 -9.92 16.01
N LEU A 18 -12.42 -10.87 16.91
CA LEU A 18 -12.30 -12.27 16.52
C LEU A 18 -13.62 -12.82 15.97
N PHE A 19 -14.75 -12.41 16.54
CA PHE A 19 -16.08 -12.76 16.04
C PHE A 19 -16.29 -12.23 14.61
N LEU A 20 -16.03 -10.95 14.37
CA LEU A 20 -16.15 -10.33 13.04
C LEU A 20 -15.27 -11.04 11.99
N ILE A 21 -14.02 -11.35 12.34
CA ILE A 21 -13.11 -12.08 11.43
C ILE A 21 -13.64 -13.49 11.12
N LYS A 22 -14.20 -14.21 12.11
CA LYS A 22 -14.75 -15.56 11.91
C LYS A 22 -16.00 -15.54 11.02
N ASN A 23 -16.84 -14.50 11.14
CA ASN A 23 -18.04 -14.32 10.33
C ASN A 23 -17.79 -13.55 9.02
N PHE A 24 -16.53 -13.31 8.64
CA PHE A 24 -16.17 -12.53 7.46
C PHE A 24 -16.85 -12.99 6.16
N ASN A 25 -17.09 -14.29 6.01
CA ASN A 25 -17.67 -14.83 4.77
C ASN A 25 -19.18 -14.55 4.66
N THR A 26 -19.90 -14.42 5.78
CA THR A 26 -21.36 -14.29 5.86
C THR A 26 -21.81 -12.88 6.20
N GLU A 27 -20.99 -12.10 6.88
CA GLU A 27 -21.31 -10.75 7.36
C GLU A 27 -20.44 -9.68 6.71
N GLY A 28 -20.75 -8.42 6.98
CA GLY A 28 -20.01 -7.24 6.52
C GLY A 28 -20.33 -6.81 5.10
N GLU A 29 -20.10 -5.53 4.82
CA GLU A 29 -20.35 -4.91 3.52
C GLU A 29 -19.10 -5.03 2.64
N LEU A 30 -19.24 -5.50 1.39
CA LEU A 30 -18.11 -5.60 0.47
C LEU A 30 -17.61 -4.21 0.05
N PHE A 31 -16.32 -3.96 0.24
CA PHE A 31 -15.67 -2.71 -0.17
C PHE A 31 -14.74 -2.96 -1.37
N GLY A 32 -15.03 -2.30 -2.49
CA GLY A 32 -14.33 -2.47 -3.77
C GLY A 32 -14.73 -3.72 -4.54
N ASN A 33 -13.93 -4.11 -5.53
CA ASN A 33 -14.34 -5.10 -6.55
C ASN A 33 -14.25 -6.57 -6.12
N GLY A 34 -13.63 -6.87 -4.96
CA GLY A 34 -13.65 -8.23 -4.38
C GLY A 34 -12.88 -9.34 -5.12
N ASP A 35 -12.08 -9.03 -6.14
CA ASP A 35 -11.42 -10.04 -6.99
C ASP A 35 -10.37 -10.90 -6.26
N ARG A 36 -9.22 -10.28 -5.93
CA ARG A 36 -8.03 -11.00 -5.44
C ARG A 36 -8.00 -11.06 -3.93
N ASN A 37 -8.12 -9.91 -3.29
CA ASN A 37 -8.30 -9.81 -1.85
C ASN A 37 -9.72 -9.27 -1.64
N LYS A 38 -10.42 -9.81 -0.65
CA LYS A 38 -11.75 -9.31 -0.28
C LYS A 38 -11.58 -8.36 0.89
N ILE A 39 -12.17 -7.19 0.79
CA ILE A 39 -12.18 -6.20 1.86
C ILE A 39 -13.66 -6.02 2.24
N LYS A 40 -13.96 -6.11 3.54
CA LYS A 40 -15.30 -5.84 4.04
C LYS A 40 -15.29 -4.86 5.19
N LEU A 41 -16.33 -4.04 5.27
CA LEU A 41 -16.58 -3.10 6.36
C LEU A 41 -17.50 -3.73 7.40
N PHE A 42 -17.22 -3.44 8.66
CA PHE A 42 -17.99 -3.87 9.81
C PHE A 42 -18.16 -2.71 10.77
N ASP A 43 -19.34 -2.57 11.39
CA ASP A 43 -19.49 -1.70 12.55
C ASP A 43 -18.99 -2.43 13.81
N LEU A 44 -18.21 -1.73 14.62
CA LEU A 44 -17.81 -2.17 15.94
C LEU A 44 -18.00 -1.01 16.92
N ASN A 45 -19.14 -1.02 17.60
CA ASN A 45 -19.50 -0.01 18.60
C ASN A 45 -19.47 1.41 18.02
N GLY A 46 -20.00 1.60 16.81
CA GLY A 46 -20.05 2.90 16.12
C GLY A 46 -18.74 3.30 15.42
N LYS A 47 -17.71 2.44 15.44
CA LYS A 47 -16.50 2.59 14.62
C LYS A 47 -16.56 1.64 13.43
N ILE A 48 -16.23 2.15 12.25
CA ILE A 48 -16.10 1.31 11.06
C ILE A 48 -14.72 0.65 11.03
N ILE A 49 -14.71 -0.68 10.93
CA ILE A 49 -13.53 -1.53 10.83
C ILE A 49 -13.42 -2.04 9.39
N ASN A 50 -12.22 -2.04 8.85
CA ASN A 50 -11.89 -2.69 7.60
C ASN A 50 -11.24 -4.05 7.88
N ILE A 51 -11.83 -5.15 7.39
CA ILE A 51 -11.21 -6.47 7.39
C ILE A 51 -10.83 -6.88 5.97
N LYS A 52 -9.54 -7.12 5.75
CA LYS A 52 -8.98 -7.61 4.49
C LYS A 52 -8.65 -9.10 4.59
N SER A 53 -9.32 -9.91 3.80
CA SER A 53 -8.98 -11.32 3.56
C SER A 53 -8.05 -11.45 2.36
N PHE A 54 -6.91 -12.12 2.56
CA PHE A 54 -5.89 -12.29 1.52
C PHE A 54 -6.11 -13.56 0.71
N LYS A 55 -5.85 -13.48 -0.60
CA LYS A 55 -5.85 -14.68 -1.45
C LYS A 55 -4.93 -15.75 -0.88
N ILE A 56 -5.49 -16.96 -0.78
CA ILE A 56 -4.75 -18.16 -0.45
C ILE A 56 -3.62 -18.37 -1.48
N PRO A 57 -2.35 -18.46 -1.06
CA PRO A 57 -1.24 -18.67 -1.99
C PRO A 57 -1.32 -20.04 -2.69
N ASN A 58 -0.69 -20.18 -3.87
CA ASN A 58 -0.50 -21.47 -4.53
C ASN A 58 0.35 -22.42 -3.64
N ILE A 59 0.28 -23.73 -3.85
CA ILE A 59 0.86 -24.77 -2.97
C ILE A 59 2.32 -24.49 -2.57
N ILE A 60 3.19 -24.13 -3.52
CA ILE A 60 4.60 -23.79 -3.26
C ILE A 60 4.72 -22.63 -2.27
N ASN A 61 3.92 -21.58 -2.46
CA ASN A 61 3.91 -20.44 -1.55
C ASN A 61 3.27 -20.79 -0.19
N LYS A 62 2.31 -21.73 -0.12
CA LYS A 62 1.72 -22.18 1.17
C LYS A 62 2.77 -22.76 2.10
N VAL A 63 3.68 -23.58 1.56
CA VAL A 63 4.79 -24.17 2.32
C VAL A 63 5.79 -23.08 2.74
N ALA A 64 6.14 -22.17 1.83
CA ALA A 64 6.99 -21.03 2.17
C ALA A 64 6.40 -20.16 3.30
N TYR A 65 5.10 -19.88 3.29
CA TYR A 65 4.43 -19.13 4.37
C TYR A 65 4.29 -19.91 5.69
N LYS A 66 4.29 -21.25 5.64
CA LYS A 66 4.24 -22.07 6.86
C LYS A 66 5.59 -22.08 7.59
N TYR A 67 6.70 -22.11 6.85
CA TYR A 67 8.02 -22.38 7.41
C TYR A 67 9.04 -21.23 7.29
N PHE A 68 8.89 -20.31 6.33
CA PHE A 68 9.96 -19.37 5.97
C PHE A 68 9.51 -17.90 5.82
N ARG A 69 8.21 -17.62 5.63
CA ARG A 69 7.70 -16.26 5.38
C ARG A 69 6.46 -15.95 6.22
N LYS A 70 6.41 -14.75 6.80
CA LYS A 70 5.19 -14.23 7.45
C LYS A 70 4.08 -14.03 6.41
N SER A 71 2.83 -14.31 6.75
CA SER A 71 1.72 -14.10 5.81
C SER A 71 1.55 -12.62 5.45
N LYS A 72 0.79 -12.35 4.40
CA LYS A 72 0.44 -10.96 4.04
C LYS A 72 -0.30 -10.25 5.17
N ALA A 73 -1.23 -10.92 5.84
CA ALA A 73 -1.98 -10.34 6.94
C ALA A 73 -1.08 -9.93 8.11
N ARG A 74 -0.20 -10.84 8.54
CA ARG A 74 0.77 -10.54 9.59
C ARG A 74 1.71 -9.42 9.22
N ARG A 75 2.22 -9.40 7.98
CA ARG A 75 3.06 -8.31 7.49
C ARG A 75 2.32 -6.98 7.44
N SER A 76 1.07 -6.95 6.98
CA SER A 76 0.25 -5.74 6.99
C SER A 76 0.13 -5.16 8.40
N PHE A 77 -0.16 -5.99 9.40
CA PHE A 77 -0.24 -5.57 10.80
C PHE A 77 1.10 -5.05 11.32
N GLU A 78 2.18 -5.84 11.18
CA GLU A 78 3.50 -5.47 11.70
C GLU A 78 4.05 -4.20 11.03
N TYR A 79 3.88 -4.06 9.71
CA TYR A 79 4.34 -2.88 8.99
C TYR A 79 3.51 -1.64 9.33
N ALA A 80 2.18 -1.76 9.48
CA ALA A 80 1.36 -0.66 9.97
C ALA A 80 1.83 -0.18 11.35
N THR A 81 2.12 -1.10 12.28
CA THR A 81 2.67 -0.74 13.60
C THR A 81 4.00 0.02 13.47
N ILE A 82 4.94 -0.48 12.65
CA ILE A 82 6.22 0.20 12.42
C ILE A 82 6.04 1.60 11.81
N LEU A 83 5.11 1.77 10.88
CA LEU A 83 4.82 3.07 10.28
C LEU A 83 4.31 4.06 11.32
N LEU A 84 3.38 3.64 12.19
CA LEU A 84 2.85 4.49 13.26
C LEU A 84 3.93 4.87 14.29
N GLU A 85 4.78 3.92 14.68
CA GLU A 85 5.96 4.20 15.54
C GLU A 85 6.88 5.25 14.91
N LYS A 86 7.05 5.19 13.59
CA LYS A 86 7.81 6.16 12.78
C LYS A 86 7.01 7.43 12.45
N ARG A 87 5.79 7.61 12.95
CA ARG A 87 4.88 8.74 12.65
C ARG A 87 4.68 8.91 11.13
N ILE A 88 4.41 7.82 10.45
CA ILE A 88 4.01 7.78 9.04
C ILE A 88 2.54 7.36 8.98
N GLY A 89 1.72 8.13 8.24
CA GLY A 89 0.29 7.87 8.15
C GLY A 89 -0.03 6.50 7.57
N THR A 90 -0.88 5.76 8.27
CA THR A 90 -1.53 4.52 7.85
C THR A 90 -2.80 4.35 8.69
N PRO A 91 -3.85 3.66 8.22
CA PRO A 91 -4.96 3.29 9.09
C PRO A 91 -4.48 2.46 10.31
N GLU A 92 -5.08 2.71 11.47
CA GLU A 92 -4.71 2.08 12.74
C GLU A 92 -4.86 0.54 12.63
N PRO A 93 -3.78 -0.24 12.82
CA PRO A 93 -3.86 -1.69 12.77
C PRO A 93 -4.57 -2.23 14.00
N ILE A 94 -5.52 -3.13 13.79
CA ILE A 94 -6.35 -3.68 14.86
C ILE A 94 -5.94 -5.10 15.19
N ALA A 95 -5.83 -5.97 14.18
CA ALA A 95 -5.47 -7.36 14.40
C ALA A 95 -4.98 -8.04 13.13
N PHE A 96 -4.33 -9.19 13.30
CA PHE A 96 -4.26 -10.20 12.25
C PHE A 96 -4.71 -11.56 12.78
N LEU A 97 -5.27 -12.39 11.89
CA LEU A 97 -5.56 -13.80 12.12
C LEU A 97 -5.00 -14.64 10.96
N GLU A 98 -4.36 -15.75 11.27
CA GLU A 98 -3.87 -16.75 10.32
C GLU A 98 -4.37 -18.13 10.74
N ASN A 99 -5.09 -18.83 9.86
CA ASN A 99 -5.46 -20.22 10.10
C ASN A 99 -4.58 -21.15 9.26
N PHE A 100 -4.05 -22.19 9.90
CA PHE A 100 -3.21 -23.20 9.28
C PHE A 100 -3.86 -24.58 9.33
N ASN A 101 -3.74 -25.32 8.24
CA ASN A 101 -4.04 -26.75 8.18
C ASN A 101 -2.74 -27.57 8.02
N ILE A 102 -2.87 -28.88 7.82
CA ILE A 102 -1.72 -29.79 7.70
C ILE A 102 -0.81 -29.36 6.52
N ILE A 103 -1.40 -28.87 5.43
CA ILE A 103 -0.70 -28.47 4.20
C ILE A 103 -0.01 -27.10 4.33
N GLY A 104 -0.61 -26.13 5.01
CA GLY A 104 -0.10 -24.76 4.97
C GLY A 104 -1.07 -23.71 5.51
N LEU A 105 -0.78 -22.45 5.16
CA LEU A 105 -1.70 -21.34 5.38
C LEU A 105 -3.02 -21.60 4.63
N LYS A 106 -4.11 -21.73 5.39
CA LYS A 106 -5.47 -21.92 4.88
C LYS A 106 -6.06 -20.59 4.46
N ASP A 107 -6.11 -19.62 5.38
CA ASP A 107 -6.62 -18.28 5.16
C ASP A 107 -5.96 -17.30 6.14
N SER A 108 -6.01 -16.01 5.81
CA SER A 108 -5.53 -14.96 6.70
C SER A 108 -6.23 -13.64 6.51
N TYR A 109 -6.33 -12.89 7.60
CA TYR A 109 -7.13 -11.68 7.74
C TYR A 109 -6.32 -10.60 8.45
N TYR A 110 -6.40 -9.37 7.94
CA TYR A 110 -5.88 -8.16 8.57
C TYR A 110 -7.04 -7.22 8.84
N ALA A 111 -7.17 -6.75 10.08
CA ALA A 111 -8.15 -5.77 10.49
C ALA A 111 -7.45 -4.43 10.78
N SER A 112 -8.05 -3.33 10.33
CA SER A 112 -7.65 -1.96 10.66
C SER A 112 -8.88 -1.09 10.87
N GLU A 113 -8.72 0.10 11.45
CA GLU A 113 -9.77 1.12 11.33
C GLU A 113 -10.02 1.44 9.86
N HIS A 114 -11.26 1.78 9.51
CA HIS A 114 -11.59 2.32 8.20
C HIS A 114 -11.30 3.81 8.19
N LEU A 115 -10.47 4.25 7.26
CA LEU A 115 -10.17 5.67 7.07
C LEU A 115 -11.07 6.22 5.96
N VAL A 116 -11.90 7.21 6.32
CA VAL A 116 -12.66 8.00 5.36
C VAL A 116 -11.76 9.09 4.80
N THR A 117 -11.62 9.13 3.48
CA THR A 117 -10.76 10.08 2.75
C THR A 117 -11.44 10.56 1.48
N GLU A 118 -11.07 11.75 1.01
CA GLU A 118 -11.66 12.37 -0.18
C GLU A 118 -11.14 11.78 -1.49
N LEU A 119 -9.88 11.33 -1.52
CA LEU A 119 -9.25 10.78 -2.72
C LEU A 119 -8.08 9.85 -2.41
N THR A 120 -7.59 9.21 -3.46
CA THR A 120 -6.28 8.56 -3.50
C THR A 120 -5.33 9.34 -4.41
N TYR A 121 -4.07 8.94 -4.48
CA TYR A 121 -3.14 9.54 -5.45
C TYR A 121 -3.58 9.29 -6.91
N ARG A 122 -4.42 8.27 -7.16
CA ARG A 122 -4.95 7.94 -8.50
C ARG A 122 -5.69 9.11 -9.13
N GLU A 123 -6.50 9.82 -8.37
CA GLU A 123 -7.29 10.94 -8.85
C GLU A 123 -6.38 12.05 -9.42
N LEU A 124 -5.20 12.28 -8.85
CA LEU A 124 -4.21 13.23 -9.37
C LEU A 124 -3.61 12.80 -10.73
N VAL A 125 -3.70 11.51 -11.06
CA VAL A 125 -3.19 10.93 -12.30
C VAL A 125 -4.28 10.83 -13.36
N GLU A 126 -5.50 10.51 -12.96
CA GLU A 126 -6.60 10.17 -13.87
C GLU A 126 -7.55 11.33 -14.15
N ILE A 127 -7.64 12.34 -13.26
CA ILE A 127 -8.50 13.50 -13.42
C ILE A 127 -7.65 14.69 -13.90
N PRO A 128 -7.83 15.14 -15.16
CA PRO A 128 -7.21 16.37 -15.63
C PRO A 128 -7.63 17.57 -14.77
N ASP A 129 -6.71 18.49 -14.52
CA ASP A 129 -6.97 19.75 -13.79
C ASP A 129 -7.62 19.57 -12.41
N TYR A 130 -7.27 18.48 -11.69
CA TYR A 130 -7.74 18.26 -10.32
C TYR A 130 -7.45 19.50 -9.44
N PRO A 131 -8.39 19.98 -8.62
CA PRO A 131 -8.18 21.18 -7.80
C PRO A 131 -7.00 21.05 -6.84
N ASP A 132 -6.16 22.08 -6.77
CA ASP A 132 -4.98 22.15 -5.88
C ASP A 132 -3.91 21.06 -6.16
N HIS A 133 -3.87 20.54 -7.40
CA HIS A 133 -2.99 19.45 -7.82
C HIS A 133 -1.51 19.65 -7.48
N ASP A 134 -0.94 20.82 -7.82
CA ASP A 134 0.48 21.13 -7.55
C ASP A 134 0.78 21.10 -6.04
N THR A 135 -0.06 21.71 -5.22
CA THR A 135 0.06 21.71 -3.75
C THR A 135 0.04 20.28 -3.19
N ILE A 136 -0.90 19.45 -3.64
CA ILE A 136 -1.02 18.06 -3.17
C ILE A 136 0.23 17.28 -3.57
N LEU A 137 0.72 17.43 -4.82
CA LEU A 137 1.92 16.76 -5.28
C LEU A 137 3.16 17.14 -4.48
N ARG A 138 3.32 18.42 -4.14
CA ARG A 138 4.43 18.89 -3.32
C ARG A 138 4.38 18.31 -1.91
N GLN A 139 3.21 18.37 -1.25
CA GLN A 139 3.06 17.80 0.09
C GLN A 139 3.24 16.27 0.09
N PHE A 140 2.74 15.58 -0.93
CA PHE A 140 2.96 14.14 -1.11
C PHE A 140 4.45 13.83 -1.31
N THR A 141 5.16 14.66 -2.08
CA THR A 141 6.60 14.48 -2.31
C THR A 141 7.38 14.65 -1.02
N LYS A 142 7.03 15.67 -0.21
CA LYS A 142 7.62 15.85 1.12
C LYS A 142 7.33 14.65 2.03
N PHE A 143 6.08 14.17 2.04
CA PHE A 143 5.72 12.95 2.78
C PHE A 143 6.56 11.75 2.35
N THR A 144 6.79 11.58 1.04
CA THR A 144 7.62 10.49 0.51
C THR A 144 9.11 10.70 0.82
N PHE A 145 9.59 11.94 0.82
CA PHE A 145 10.94 12.24 1.30
C PHE A 145 11.09 11.82 2.78
N ASP A 146 10.13 12.15 3.64
CA ASP A 146 10.16 11.76 5.06
C ASP A 146 10.07 10.24 5.26
N LEU A 147 9.32 9.56 4.40
CA LEU A 147 9.29 8.09 4.33
C LEU A 147 10.70 7.52 4.08
N HIS A 148 11.42 8.10 3.11
CA HIS A 148 12.78 7.70 2.75
C HIS A 148 13.82 8.02 3.82
N GLU A 149 13.71 9.19 4.47
CA GLU A 149 14.57 9.55 5.62
C GLU A 149 14.43 8.54 6.76
N LYS A 150 13.25 7.95 6.92
CA LYS A 150 12.99 6.92 7.93
C LYS A 150 13.35 5.50 7.45
N GLY A 151 13.98 5.39 6.29
CA GLY A 151 14.47 4.14 5.70
C GLY A 151 13.38 3.24 5.14
N VAL A 152 12.18 3.77 4.86
CA VAL A 152 11.05 2.94 4.42
C VAL A 152 10.97 2.93 2.90
N GLU A 153 11.18 1.77 2.30
CA GLU A 153 10.97 1.54 0.87
C GLU A 153 9.62 0.84 0.67
N PHE A 154 8.67 1.56 0.06
CA PHE A 154 7.34 1.01 -0.18
C PHE A 154 7.26 0.35 -1.57
N LEU A 155 7.31 -0.98 -1.63
CA LEU A 155 7.42 -1.71 -2.90
C LEU A 155 6.14 -1.70 -3.74
N ASP A 156 4.99 -1.42 -3.12
CA ASP A 156 3.70 -1.26 -3.77
C ASP A 156 3.27 0.24 -3.82
N HIS A 157 4.23 1.18 -3.86
CA HIS A 157 3.98 2.63 -3.92
C HIS A 157 3.37 3.06 -5.26
N SER A 158 2.06 2.87 -5.39
CA SER A 158 1.28 3.05 -6.61
C SER A 158 0.09 3.98 -6.36
N PRO A 159 -0.55 4.54 -7.41
CA PRO A 159 -1.56 5.59 -7.23
C PRO A 159 -2.72 5.21 -6.30
N GLY A 160 -3.13 3.93 -6.28
CA GLY A 160 -4.23 3.46 -5.45
C GLY A 160 -3.86 3.11 -4.00
N ASN A 161 -2.57 3.25 -3.61
CA ASN A 161 -2.07 2.80 -2.31
C ASN A 161 -1.68 3.95 -1.36
N THR A 162 -2.00 5.18 -1.73
CA THR A 162 -1.90 6.35 -0.85
C THR A 162 -3.27 7.01 -0.80
N LEU A 163 -3.88 6.97 0.38
CA LEU A 163 -5.10 7.72 0.69
C LEU A 163 -4.70 9.16 1.06
N ILE A 164 -5.49 10.13 0.63
CA ILE A 164 -5.21 11.55 0.85
C ILE A 164 -6.43 12.14 1.56
N LYS A 165 -6.19 12.73 2.73
CA LYS A 165 -7.22 13.39 3.53
C LYS A 165 -6.98 14.89 3.53
N LYS A 166 -8.00 15.68 3.18
CA LYS A 166 -7.94 17.14 3.29
C LYS A 166 -8.28 17.55 4.71
N VAL A 167 -7.32 18.15 5.42
CA VAL A 167 -7.49 18.53 6.84
C VAL A 167 -7.78 20.02 7.03
N ALA A 168 -7.33 20.86 6.09
CA ALA A 168 -7.68 22.27 6.03
C ALA A 168 -7.52 22.83 4.61
N LYS A 169 -7.66 24.15 4.45
CA LYS A 169 -7.37 24.81 3.17
C LYS A 169 -5.90 24.58 2.80
N ASN A 170 -5.68 23.94 1.65
CA ASN A 170 -4.36 23.62 1.10
C ASN A 170 -3.48 22.79 2.05
N GLN A 171 -4.08 21.96 2.92
CA GLN A 171 -3.35 21.08 3.85
C GLN A 171 -3.90 19.67 3.75
N TYR A 172 -3.00 18.72 3.51
CA TYR A 172 -3.32 17.33 3.23
C TYR A 172 -2.48 16.38 4.08
N GLU A 173 -3.11 15.31 4.53
CA GLU A 173 -2.45 14.18 5.19
C GLU A 173 -2.47 12.94 4.29
N PHE A 174 -1.41 12.14 4.37
CA PHE A 174 -1.19 10.99 3.50
C PHE A 174 -1.11 9.71 4.31
N PHE A 175 -1.86 8.69 3.88
CA PHE A 175 -1.95 7.40 4.57
C PHE A 175 -1.66 6.27 3.61
N LEU A 176 -0.63 5.47 3.92
CA LEU A 176 -0.29 4.29 3.12
C LEU A 176 -1.27 3.15 3.40
N VAL A 177 -1.64 2.41 2.36
CA VAL A 177 -2.43 1.17 2.44
C VAL A 177 -1.81 0.07 1.58
N ASP A 178 -2.33 -1.16 1.66
CA ASP A 178 -1.73 -2.35 1.03
C ASP A 178 -0.27 -2.61 1.42
N LEU A 179 -0.01 -2.53 2.72
CA LEU A 179 1.34 -2.44 3.27
C LEU A 179 2.19 -3.70 3.15
N ASN A 180 1.65 -4.85 2.72
CA ASN A 180 2.30 -6.16 2.87
C ASN A 180 3.59 -6.37 2.04
N ARG A 181 4.16 -5.34 1.40
CA ARG A 181 5.44 -5.36 0.69
C ARG A 181 6.19 -4.05 0.95
N MET A 182 7.03 -4.07 1.98
CA MET A 182 7.91 -2.97 2.36
C MET A 182 9.29 -3.52 2.72
N ASN A 183 10.33 -2.74 2.48
CA ASN A 183 11.65 -2.95 3.07
C ASN A 183 11.94 -1.80 4.05
N PHE A 184 12.68 -2.12 5.11
CA PHE A 184 13.12 -1.16 6.11
C PHE A 184 14.64 -1.19 6.12
N HIS A 185 15.25 -0.09 5.74
CA HIS A 185 16.69 0.10 5.59
C HIS A 185 17.19 1.02 6.71
N ASP A 186 18.46 0.90 7.09
CA ASP A 186 19.09 1.90 7.95
C ASP A 186 19.29 3.21 7.20
N VAL A 187 19.71 3.12 5.93
CA VAL A 187 19.85 4.24 5.00
C VAL A 187 19.40 3.80 3.61
N MET A 188 18.61 4.62 2.93
CA MET A 188 18.25 4.40 1.52
C MET A 188 19.18 5.16 0.59
N SER A 189 19.71 4.48 -0.43
CA SER A 189 20.49 5.08 -1.51
C SER A 189 19.65 6.03 -2.36
N PHE A 190 20.30 6.92 -3.10
CA PHE A 190 19.64 7.81 -4.06
C PHE A 190 18.79 7.01 -5.07
N GLU A 191 19.34 5.93 -5.61
CA GLU A 191 18.68 5.07 -6.59
C GLU A 191 17.43 4.39 -6.00
N GLN A 192 17.53 3.86 -4.77
CA GLN A 192 16.38 3.26 -4.09
C GLN A 192 15.25 4.27 -3.92
N ARG A 193 15.59 5.49 -3.47
CA ARG A 193 14.63 6.59 -3.27
C ARG A 193 13.93 6.96 -4.58
N MET A 194 14.69 7.19 -5.65
CA MET A 194 14.10 7.58 -6.95
C MET A 194 13.28 6.44 -7.56
N ASN A 195 13.75 5.20 -7.47
CA ASN A 195 13.02 4.02 -7.92
C ASN A 195 11.70 3.82 -7.15
N ASN A 196 11.61 4.29 -5.90
CA ASN A 196 10.37 4.18 -5.13
C ASN A 196 9.22 4.99 -5.76
N PHE A 197 9.50 6.03 -6.57
CA PHE A 197 8.48 6.81 -7.27
C PHE A 197 8.00 6.19 -8.60
N SER A 198 8.73 5.20 -9.14
CA SER A 198 8.59 4.70 -10.52
C SER A 198 7.19 4.23 -10.94
N ARG A 199 6.32 3.92 -9.98
CA ARG A 199 4.98 3.35 -10.21
C ARG A 199 3.85 4.37 -10.06
N LEU A 200 4.15 5.60 -9.64
CA LEU A 200 3.14 6.58 -9.22
C LEU A 200 2.39 7.24 -10.37
N THR A 201 3.09 7.61 -11.44
CA THR A 201 2.48 8.36 -12.53
C THR A 201 3.18 8.10 -13.85
N PRO A 202 2.45 8.03 -14.98
CA PRO A 202 3.07 8.04 -16.29
C PRO A 202 3.40 9.46 -16.80
N GLN A 203 3.00 10.51 -16.08
CA GLN A 203 3.04 11.88 -16.57
C GLN A 203 4.36 12.58 -16.23
N LYS A 204 5.12 12.97 -17.26
CA LYS A 204 6.41 13.68 -17.10
C LYS A 204 6.27 15.01 -16.35
N GLY A 205 5.15 15.73 -16.52
CA GLY A 205 4.88 16.99 -15.79
C GLY A 205 4.77 16.80 -14.28
N MET A 206 4.11 15.71 -13.82
CA MET A 206 4.06 15.37 -12.40
C MET A 206 5.45 15.04 -11.86
N ILE A 207 6.28 14.34 -12.64
CA ILE A 207 7.67 14.05 -12.26
C ILE A 207 8.47 15.35 -12.09
N ALA A 208 8.27 16.37 -12.95
CA ALA A 208 8.94 17.66 -12.83
C ALA A 208 8.58 18.39 -11.51
N ILE A 209 7.30 18.40 -11.13
CA ILE A 209 6.85 18.99 -9.86
C ILE A 209 7.47 18.25 -8.68
N MET A 210 7.42 16.91 -8.70
CA MET A 210 7.97 16.09 -7.63
C MET A 210 9.49 16.22 -7.53
N SER A 211 10.24 16.24 -8.64
CA SER A 211 11.69 16.41 -8.60
C SER A 211 12.09 17.78 -8.07
N ASN A 212 11.37 18.83 -8.48
CA ASN A 212 11.56 20.19 -7.97
C ASN A 212 11.30 20.28 -6.46
N GLU A 213 10.26 19.62 -5.96
CA GLU A 213 9.99 19.62 -4.53
C GLU A 213 11.00 18.78 -3.76
N TYR A 214 11.36 17.60 -4.28
CA TYR A 214 12.29 16.69 -3.61
C TYR A 214 13.70 17.28 -3.48
N SER A 215 14.15 18.06 -4.48
CA SER A 215 15.47 18.71 -4.49
C SER A 215 15.65 19.74 -3.38
N LYS A 216 14.55 20.33 -2.87
CA LYS A 216 14.58 21.26 -1.73
C LYS A 216 15.05 20.60 -0.44
N PHE A 217 14.85 19.29 -0.32
CA PHE A 217 15.18 18.52 0.89
C PHE A 217 16.40 17.60 0.66
N TYR A 218 16.57 17.06 -0.55
CA TYR A 218 17.70 16.22 -0.91
C TYR A 218 18.79 17.02 -1.63
N THR A 219 19.55 17.82 -0.88
CA THR A 219 20.51 18.81 -1.42
C THR A 219 21.80 18.20 -1.97
N ALA A 220 22.04 16.90 -1.77
CA ALA A 220 23.20 16.19 -2.31
C ALA A 220 23.13 16.00 -3.85
N LYS A 221 22.00 16.30 -4.48
CA LYS A 221 21.77 16.19 -5.92
C LYS A 221 21.04 17.42 -6.43
N THR A 222 21.36 17.81 -7.66
CA THR A 222 20.63 18.87 -8.35
C THR A 222 19.21 18.42 -8.71
N GLU A 223 18.29 19.37 -8.89
CA GLU A 223 16.94 19.08 -9.40
C GLU A 223 16.99 18.31 -10.73
N ALA A 224 17.90 18.67 -11.63
CA ALA A 224 18.07 17.99 -12.92
C ALA A 224 18.48 16.53 -12.75
N GLU A 225 19.43 16.22 -11.87
CA GLU A 225 19.82 14.83 -11.58
C GLU A 225 18.66 14.01 -10.99
N ILE A 226 17.90 14.61 -10.07
CA ILE A 226 16.71 13.99 -9.46
C ILE A 226 15.66 13.72 -10.53
N PHE A 227 15.35 14.72 -11.36
CA PHE A 227 14.38 14.62 -12.44
C PHE A 227 14.74 13.50 -13.42
N GLU A 228 15.96 13.52 -13.95
CA GLU A 228 16.43 12.51 -14.90
C GLU A 228 16.34 11.11 -14.29
N LYS A 229 16.73 10.94 -13.02
CA LYS A 229 16.67 9.63 -12.38
C LYS A 229 15.25 9.14 -12.11
N MET A 230 14.36 10.02 -11.62
CA MET A 230 12.95 9.70 -11.43
C MET A 230 12.26 9.36 -12.75
N TRP A 231 12.54 10.14 -13.80
CA TRP A 231 11.95 9.94 -15.13
C TRP A 231 12.46 8.66 -15.79
N GLN A 232 13.75 8.36 -15.67
CA GLN A 232 14.32 7.09 -16.13
C GLN A 232 13.62 5.91 -15.45
N ALA A 233 13.58 5.89 -14.11
CA ALA A 233 12.97 4.79 -13.35
C ALA A 233 11.48 4.59 -13.71
N THR A 234 10.77 5.70 -13.91
CA THR A 234 9.36 5.71 -14.33
C THR A 234 9.19 5.15 -15.74
N SER A 235 10.03 5.58 -16.68
CA SER A 235 10.00 5.12 -18.08
C SER A 235 10.35 3.63 -18.20
N ASP A 236 11.37 3.18 -17.47
CA ASP A 236 11.79 1.78 -17.44
C ASP A 236 10.68 0.87 -16.90
N PHE A 237 10.00 1.30 -15.82
CA PHE A 237 8.86 0.59 -15.27
C PHE A 237 7.70 0.47 -16.29
N GLN A 238 7.37 1.57 -16.97
CA GLN A 238 6.32 1.58 -18.00
C GLN A 238 6.66 0.65 -19.16
N GLU A 239 7.89 0.69 -19.67
CA GLU A 239 8.31 -0.14 -20.79
C GLU A 239 8.36 -1.62 -20.40
N GLU A 240 8.81 -1.95 -19.18
CA GLU A 240 8.76 -3.32 -18.68
C GLU A 240 7.32 -3.85 -18.61
N PHE A 241 6.39 -3.01 -18.12
CA PHE A 241 4.97 -3.35 -18.08
C PHE A 241 4.38 -3.54 -19.49
N ALA A 242 4.67 -2.62 -20.41
CA ALA A 242 4.22 -2.67 -21.80
C ALA A 242 4.77 -3.92 -22.50
N ARG A 243 6.06 -4.22 -22.34
CA ARG A 243 6.70 -5.44 -22.85
C ARG A 243 6.02 -6.70 -22.36
N LYS A 244 5.73 -6.81 -21.05
CA LYS A 244 4.99 -7.94 -20.48
C LYS A 244 3.59 -8.09 -21.09
N LYS A 245 2.88 -6.98 -21.33
CA LYS A 245 1.56 -6.98 -21.99
C LYS A 245 1.67 -7.46 -23.45
N ARG A 246 2.66 -6.96 -24.22
CA ARG A 246 2.93 -7.39 -25.60
C ARG A 246 3.25 -8.88 -25.68
N LEU A 247 4.12 -9.40 -24.80
CA LEU A 247 4.46 -10.82 -24.73
C LEU A 247 3.24 -11.69 -24.40
N LYS A 248 2.41 -11.30 -23.42
CA LYS A 248 1.19 -12.03 -23.08
C LYS A 248 0.18 -12.06 -24.24
N LYS A 249 0.05 -10.97 -25.01
CA LYS A 249 -0.80 -10.93 -26.21
C LYS A 249 -0.28 -11.90 -27.28
N LYS A 250 1.04 -11.94 -27.49
CA LYS A 250 1.68 -12.90 -28.41
C LYS A 250 1.52 -14.36 -27.97
N LEU A 251 1.71 -14.67 -26.69
CA LEU A 251 1.58 -16.05 -26.19
C LEU A 251 0.12 -16.53 -26.09
N LYS A 252 -0.85 -15.61 -26.00
CA LYS A 252 -2.29 -15.93 -25.91
C LYS A 252 -3.05 -15.73 -27.22
N PHE A 253 -2.39 -15.79 -28.39
CA PHE A 253 -3.05 -15.66 -29.71
C PHE A 253 -4.22 -16.65 -29.93
N TRP A 254 -4.34 -17.70 -29.11
CA TRP A 254 -5.34 -18.77 -29.19
C TRP A 254 -6.54 -18.56 -28.24
N LYS A 255 -6.53 -17.51 -27.41
CA LYS A 255 -7.69 -17.12 -26.59
C LYS A 255 -8.41 -15.95 -27.25
N LYS A 256 -9.00 -16.22 -28.42
CA LYS A 256 -10.16 -15.48 -28.92
C LYS A 256 -11.38 -16.36 -28.66
N SER A 257 -12.14 -16.03 -27.64
CA SER A 257 -13.57 -16.34 -27.49
C SER A 257 -14.17 -15.19 -26.72
#